data_AF-A0A933LG66-F1
#
_entry.id   AF-A0A933LG66-F1
#
_cell.length_a   1.000
_cell.length_b   1.000
_cell.length_c   1.000
_cell.angle_alpha   90.00
_cell.angle_beta   90.00
_cell.angle_gamma   90.00
#
_symmetry.space_group_name_H-M   'P 1'
#
loop_
_entity.id
_entity.type
_entity.pdbx_description
1 polymer ?
#
loop_
_entity_poly.entity_id
_entity_poly.type
_entity_poly.pdbx_seq_one_letter_code
_entity_poly.pdbx_strand_id
1 'polypeptide(L)'
;MSLNRQIPGKPVVPSNRRLPNHVPIGRKAGRMPAPQGNRSVPCRVLIGLTAVNLMVGSPVLAQQRTPDFVNIRKTNLAGIDRNNVEAWVAEQMQQLFAAKDDKAVQTQGLAFLNTVTTHVKDTSATEGFRTGMAGIVADGFIKSYKAAPVDRRPLAAVYLLLTLQQIVEAAQPAQAPQNLVDAFTLALADPTAGARTMGATGLSTLREKFTQPQWTALLPVIQRAAPDEPNEVALDRMYRLLMV
;
A
#
# COMPACT_ATOMS: atom_id res chain seq x y z
N MET A 1 36.17 34.86 -39.72
CA MET A 1 36.90 33.63 -39.32
C MET A 1 35.85 32.65 -38.79
N SER A 2 35.08 31.98 -39.63
CA SER A 2 35.37 30.76 -40.42
C SER A 2 35.80 29.55 -39.59
N LEU A 3 34.84 28.60 -39.47
CA LEU A 3 34.94 27.13 -39.49
C LEU A 3 35.75 26.42 -38.39
N ASN A 4 35.12 25.50 -37.65
CA ASN A 4 35.18 24.09 -38.07
C ASN A 4 34.18 23.19 -37.30
N ARG A 5 33.41 22.40 -38.06
CA ARG A 5 32.64 21.24 -37.60
C ARG A 5 33.58 20.05 -37.41
N GLN A 6 33.29 19.15 -36.47
CA GLN A 6 33.57 17.73 -36.65
C GLN A 6 32.71 16.85 -35.72
N ILE A 7 31.88 16.01 -36.34
CA ILE A 7 31.27 14.79 -35.79
C ILE A 7 32.04 13.62 -36.44
N PRO A 8 32.58 12.68 -35.64
CA PRO A 8 32.32 11.25 -35.90
C PRO A 8 32.35 10.43 -34.58
N GLY A 9 31.74 9.25 -34.41
CA GLY A 9 31.06 8.33 -35.29
C GLY A 9 30.48 7.16 -34.47
N LYS A 10 29.51 6.44 -35.03
CA LYS A 10 29.06 5.12 -34.55
C LYS A 10 30.06 4.04 -35.00
N PRO A 11 30.27 2.99 -34.19
CA PRO A 11 30.27 1.64 -34.77
C PRO A 11 29.48 0.64 -33.89
N VAL A 12 28.53 -0.09 -34.50
CA VAL A 12 28.65 -1.49 -34.99
C VAL A 12 28.11 -2.50 -33.97
N VAL A 13 26.94 -3.05 -34.31
CA VAL A 13 26.31 -4.23 -33.70
C VAL A 13 27.03 -5.48 -34.20
N PRO A 14 27.46 -6.40 -33.33
CA PRO A 14 27.73 -7.78 -33.73
C PRO A 14 26.47 -8.63 -33.52
N SER A 15 25.83 -9.01 -34.63
CA SER A 15 25.00 -10.20 -34.69
C SER A 15 25.92 -11.42 -34.52
N ASN A 16 25.71 -12.23 -33.48
CA ASN A 16 26.23 -13.59 -33.47
C ASN A 16 25.14 -14.61 -33.15
N ARG A 17 24.80 -15.32 -34.23
CA ARG A 17 24.11 -16.59 -34.37
C ARG A 17 24.68 -17.63 -33.40
N ARG A 18 23.82 -18.40 -32.72
CA ARG A 18 23.89 -19.89 -32.56
C ARG A 18 22.76 -20.42 -31.67
N LEU A 19 21.72 -20.96 -32.31
CA LEU A 19 21.10 -22.25 -31.94
C LEU A 19 22.05 -23.38 -32.46
N PRO A 20 21.97 -24.67 -32.07
CA PRO A 20 20.84 -25.41 -31.47
C PRO A 20 21.22 -26.40 -30.35
N ASN A 21 20.23 -27.06 -29.72
CA ASN A 21 20.15 -28.53 -29.67
C ASN A 21 18.87 -29.03 -28.97
N HIS A 22 18.09 -29.80 -29.74
CA HIS A 22 17.13 -30.80 -29.27
C HIS A 22 17.86 -31.91 -28.46
N VAL A 23 17.19 -32.62 -27.53
CA VAL A 23 16.61 -33.99 -27.65
C VAL A 23 16.64 -34.58 -26.20
N PRO A 24 15.85 -35.58 -25.73
CA PRO A 24 14.47 -35.99 -25.97
C PRO A 24 13.61 -36.22 -24.68
N ILE A 25 12.34 -36.46 -24.99
CA ILE A 25 11.25 -37.17 -24.29
C ILE A 25 11.67 -38.36 -23.41
N GLY A 26 11.13 -38.42 -22.19
CA GLY A 26 11.06 -39.60 -21.34
C GLY A 26 9.63 -39.90 -20.88
N ARG A 27 8.94 -40.81 -21.58
CA ARG A 27 7.71 -41.49 -21.13
C ARG A 27 8.04 -42.43 -19.96
N LYS A 28 7.19 -42.47 -18.94
CA LYS A 28 6.80 -43.74 -18.31
C LYS A 28 5.37 -43.67 -17.77
N ALA A 29 4.55 -44.53 -18.34
CA ALA A 29 3.20 -44.87 -17.93
C ALA A 29 3.22 -46.00 -16.89
N GLY A 30 2.15 -46.05 -16.09
CA GLY A 30 1.75 -47.23 -15.32
C GLY A 30 1.46 -46.87 -13.87
N ARG A 31 0.43 -47.40 -13.20
CA ARG A 31 -0.62 -48.33 -13.58
C ARG A 31 -1.58 -48.30 -12.38
N MET A 32 -2.84 -47.92 -12.58
CA MET A 32 -3.89 -48.28 -11.61
C MET A 32 -4.21 -49.77 -11.75
N PRO A 33 -4.58 -50.43 -10.64
CA PRO A 33 -5.80 -51.23 -10.70
C PRO A 33 -6.78 -50.96 -9.55
N ALA A 34 -8.02 -51.31 -9.90
CA ALA A 34 -9.32 -51.14 -9.28
C ALA A 34 -9.60 -52.09 -8.07
N PRO A 35 -10.81 -52.04 -7.45
CA PRO A 35 -11.06 -52.33 -6.04
C PRO A 35 -11.69 -53.72 -5.77
N GLN A 36 -11.52 -54.20 -4.53
CA GLN A 36 -12.32 -55.26 -3.86
C GLN A 36 -12.15 -55.03 -2.35
N GLY A 37 -13.08 -55.27 -1.42
CA GLY A 37 -14.40 -55.87 -1.46
C GLY A 37 -14.94 -55.90 -0.03
N ASN A 38 -16.22 -55.57 0.07
CA ASN A 38 -17.19 -55.78 1.13
C ASN A 38 -16.85 -56.83 2.22
N ARG A 39 -16.80 -56.42 3.49
CA ARG A 39 -17.16 -57.27 4.65
C ARG A 39 -17.87 -56.44 5.74
N SER A 40 -19.08 -56.89 6.05
CA SER A 40 -20.04 -56.33 6.98
C SER A 40 -19.72 -56.64 8.45
N VAL A 41 -19.87 -55.62 9.31
CA VAL A 41 -20.33 -55.51 10.73
C VAL A 41 -19.88 -56.55 11.80
N PRO A 42 -19.66 -56.13 13.07
CA PRO A 42 -20.80 -55.81 13.95
C PRO A 42 -20.69 -54.57 14.84
N CYS A 43 -21.89 -54.09 15.20
CA CYS A 43 -22.27 -53.10 16.19
C CYS A 43 -21.28 -52.79 17.31
N ARG A 44 -20.98 -51.51 17.50
CA ARG A 44 -20.87 -50.90 18.83
C ARG A 44 -21.37 -49.47 18.78
N VAL A 45 -22.48 -49.26 19.49
CA VAL A 45 -23.04 -47.96 19.87
C VAL A 45 -21.99 -47.19 20.66
N LEU A 46 -21.62 -45.99 20.21
CA LEU A 46 -21.14 -44.91 21.07
C LEU A 46 -21.41 -43.54 20.41
N ILE A 47 -22.57 -43.00 20.75
CA ILE A 47 -22.82 -41.63 21.22
C ILE A 47 -21.75 -40.57 20.83
N GLY A 48 -22.20 -39.55 20.08
CA GLY A 48 -21.68 -38.18 20.23
C GLY A 48 -20.82 -37.63 19.08
N LEU A 49 -21.32 -37.62 17.84
CA LEU A 49 -20.85 -36.63 16.85
C LEU A 49 -21.73 -35.39 16.96
N THR A 50 -21.36 -34.48 17.86
CA THR A 50 -21.74 -33.08 17.70
C THR A 50 -21.06 -32.58 16.43
N ALA A 51 -21.82 -32.53 15.35
CA ALA A 51 -21.52 -31.65 14.25
C ALA A 51 -21.52 -30.22 14.81
N VAL A 52 -20.34 -29.74 15.21
CA VAL A 52 -20.10 -28.31 15.36
C VAL A 52 -20.22 -27.76 13.95
N ASN A 53 -21.44 -27.38 13.58
CA ASN A 53 -21.66 -26.34 12.60
C ASN A 53 -20.89 -25.12 13.13
N LEU A 54 -19.64 -24.97 12.69
CA LEU A 54 -19.01 -23.67 12.57
C LEU A 54 -19.87 -22.89 11.57
N MET A 55 -20.99 -22.38 12.07
CA MET A 55 -21.48 -21.07 11.66
C MET A 55 -20.36 -20.10 11.98
N VAL A 56 -19.38 -20.03 11.08
CA VAL A 56 -18.65 -18.79 10.85
C VAL A 56 -19.73 -17.87 10.29
N GLY A 57 -20.52 -17.29 11.21
CA GLY A 57 -21.22 -16.07 10.91
C GLY A 57 -20.16 -15.18 10.29
N SER A 58 -20.32 -14.86 9.01
CA SER A 58 -19.58 -13.74 8.45
C SER A 58 -19.70 -12.62 9.47
N PRO A 59 -18.62 -12.03 9.99
CA PRO A 59 -18.78 -10.86 10.81
C PRO A 59 -19.58 -9.90 9.94
N VAL A 60 -20.84 -9.70 10.31
CA VAL A 60 -21.57 -8.52 9.90
C VAL A 60 -20.69 -7.43 10.48
N LEU A 61 -19.84 -6.85 9.62
CA LEU A 61 -19.00 -5.73 9.96
C LEU A 61 -20.00 -4.71 10.51
N ALA A 62 -20.06 -4.60 11.83
CA ALA A 62 -20.86 -3.60 12.49
C ALA A 62 -20.27 -2.29 11.97
N GLN A 63 -20.98 -1.68 11.02
CA GLN A 63 -20.51 -0.54 10.26
C GLN A 63 -20.07 0.51 11.28
N GLN A 64 -18.75 0.70 11.43
CA GLN A 64 -18.26 1.45 12.57
C GLN A 64 -18.65 2.90 12.36
N ARG A 65 -19.36 3.45 13.36
CA ARG A 65 -19.88 4.82 13.28
C ARG A 65 -18.71 5.78 13.06
N THR A 66 -18.86 6.68 12.09
CA THR A 66 -17.90 7.77 11.86
C THR A 66 -17.66 8.52 13.17
N PRO A 67 -16.39 8.70 13.60
CA PRO A 67 -16.05 9.47 14.79
C PRO A 67 -16.60 10.90 14.70
N ASP A 68 -16.90 11.50 15.84
CA ASP A 68 -17.31 12.91 15.92
C ASP A 68 -16.10 13.84 15.73
N PHE A 69 -15.61 13.92 14.49
CA PHE A 69 -14.44 14.70 14.16
C PHE A 69 -14.60 16.20 14.43
N VAL A 70 -15.83 16.72 14.48
CA VAL A 70 -16.10 18.13 14.79
C VAL A 70 -15.68 18.47 16.21
N ASN A 71 -15.95 17.58 17.16
CA ASN A 71 -15.53 17.75 18.54
C ASN A 71 -14.09 17.28 18.78
N ILE A 72 -13.72 16.11 18.23
CA ILE A 72 -12.39 15.52 18.43
C ILE A 72 -11.28 16.46 17.95
N ARG A 73 -11.42 17.11 16.80
CA ARG A 73 -10.37 17.96 16.20
C ARG A 73 -10.00 19.17 17.06
N LYS A 74 -10.87 19.59 17.98
CA LYS A 74 -10.65 20.71 18.91
C LYS A 74 -9.78 20.31 20.11
N THR A 75 -9.43 19.03 20.21
CA THR A 75 -8.61 18.46 21.29
C THR A 75 -7.32 17.87 20.73
N ASN A 76 -6.40 17.40 21.57
CA ASN A 76 -5.17 16.72 21.16
C ASN A 76 -5.35 15.22 20.90
N LEU A 77 -6.55 14.79 20.50
CA LEU A 77 -6.89 13.39 20.21
C LEU A 77 -6.64 12.46 21.42
N ALA A 78 -7.50 12.58 22.44
CA ALA A 78 -7.41 11.80 23.67
C ALA A 78 -7.56 10.28 23.43
N GLY A 79 -7.14 9.45 24.40
CA GLY A 79 -7.02 7.99 24.21
C GLY A 79 -8.30 7.27 23.70
N ILE A 80 -9.48 7.62 24.20
CA ILE A 80 -10.74 7.01 23.73
C ILE A 80 -11.04 7.45 22.29
N ASP A 81 -10.92 8.74 22.00
CA ASP A 81 -11.14 9.29 20.66
C ASP A 81 -10.14 8.71 19.66
N ARG A 82 -8.87 8.58 20.07
CA ARG A 82 -7.82 7.94 19.30
C ARG A 82 -8.19 6.51 18.92
N ASN A 83 -8.60 5.68 19.89
CA ASN A 83 -9.00 4.30 19.61
C ASN A 83 -10.19 4.22 18.64
N ASN A 84 -11.17 5.13 18.79
CA ASN A 84 -12.33 5.20 17.91
C ASN A 84 -11.92 5.59 16.47
N VAL A 85 -11.03 6.58 16.33
CA VAL A 85 -10.51 7.02 15.04
C VAL A 85 -9.64 5.94 14.40
N GLU A 86 -8.78 5.27 15.16
CA GLU A 86 -7.94 4.15 14.69
C GLU A 86 -8.78 3.02 14.12
N ALA A 87 -9.82 2.60 14.84
CA ALA A 87 -10.69 1.53 14.39
C ALA A 87 -11.54 1.94 13.17
N TRP A 88 -12.05 3.17 13.13
CA TRP A 88 -12.73 3.69 11.93
C TRP A 88 -11.80 3.75 10.71
N VAL A 89 -10.58 4.29 10.86
CA VAL A 89 -9.58 4.34 9.77
C VAL A 89 -9.25 2.93 9.27
N ALA A 90 -9.03 1.99 10.19
CA ALA A 90 -8.74 0.60 9.83
C ALA A 90 -9.87 -0.03 9.02
N GLU A 91 -11.13 0.17 9.42
CA GLU A 91 -12.29 -0.33 8.67
C GLU A 91 -12.38 0.30 7.28
N GLN A 92 -12.24 1.63 7.16
CA GLN A 92 -12.31 2.31 5.87
C GLN A 92 -11.24 1.81 4.90
N MET A 93 -10.02 1.59 5.38
CA MET A 93 -8.92 1.07 4.56
C MET A 93 -9.15 -0.39 4.15
N GLN A 94 -9.64 -1.23 5.06
CA GLN A 94 -10.00 -2.61 4.75
C GLN A 94 -11.10 -2.67 3.70
N GLN A 95 -12.14 -1.84 3.82
CA GLN A 95 -13.21 -1.73 2.83
C GLN A 95 -12.65 -1.29 1.47
N LEU A 96 -11.74 -0.31 1.45
CA LEU A 96 -11.12 0.19 0.23
C LEU A 96 -10.35 -0.91 -0.52
N PHE A 97 -9.54 -1.68 0.20
CA PHE A 97 -8.76 -2.77 -0.40
C PHE A 97 -9.61 -3.99 -0.75
N ALA A 98 -10.76 -4.18 -0.09
CA ALA A 98 -11.70 -5.26 -0.38
C ALA A 98 -12.72 -4.92 -1.49
N ALA A 99 -12.78 -3.66 -1.93
CA ALA A 99 -13.71 -3.21 -2.95
C ALA A 99 -13.46 -3.93 -4.29
N LYS A 100 -14.54 -4.43 -4.89
CA LYS A 100 -14.47 -5.34 -6.04
C LYS A 100 -14.39 -4.63 -7.39
N ASP A 101 -14.76 -3.36 -7.46
CA ASP A 101 -14.80 -2.57 -8.68
C ASP A 101 -14.24 -1.15 -8.47
N ASP A 102 -13.76 -0.55 -9.57
CA ASP A 102 -13.07 0.74 -9.53
C ASP A 102 -13.99 1.90 -9.13
N LYS A 103 -15.29 1.81 -9.42
CA LYS A 103 -16.28 2.83 -9.05
C LYS A 103 -16.52 2.83 -7.54
N ALA A 104 -16.58 1.66 -6.91
CA ALA A 104 -16.65 1.53 -5.47
C ALA A 104 -15.38 2.08 -4.81
N VAL A 105 -14.19 1.72 -5.31
CA VAL A 105 -12.90 2.26 -4.83
C VAL A 105 -12.87 3.78 -4.95
N GLN A 106 -13.30 4.34 -6.07
CA GLN A 106 -13.37 5.79 -6.29
C GLN A 106 -14.31 6.47 -5.30
N THR A 107 -15.53 5.93 -5.16
CA THR A 107 -16.56 6.54 -4.29
C THR A 107 -16.11 6.51 -2.82
N GLN A 108 -15.65 5.35 -2.35
CA GLN A 108 -15.17 5.18 -0.98
C GLN A 108 -13.88 5.97 -0.74
N GLY A 109 -12.96 5.97 -1.71
CA GLY A 109 -11.66 6.65 -1.62
C GLY A 109 -11.81 8.16 -1.53
N LEU A 110 -12.69 8.73 -2.35
CA LEU A 110 -13.05 10.15 -2.28
C LEU A 110 -13.77 10.48 -0.98
N ALA A 111 -14.71 9.65 -0.53
CA ALA A 111 -15.41 9.88 0.74
C ALA A 111 -14.44 9.89 1.93
N PHE A 112 -13.52 8.93 1.99
CA PHE A 112 -12.48 8.86 3.01
C PHE A 112 -11.56 10.08 2.95
N LEU A 113 -11.01 10.37 1.77
CA LEU A 113 -10.14 11.53 1.53
C LEU A 113 -10.81 12.84 1.97
N ASN A 114 -12.05 13.07 1.52
CA ASN A 114 -12.78 14.30 1.82
C ASN A 114 -13.09 14.42 3.31
N THR A 115 -13.49 13.33 3.97
CA THR A 115 -13.77 13.32 5.41
C THR A 115 -12.52 13.73 6.18
N VAL A 116 -11.40 13.02 5.95
CA VAL A 116 -10.15 13.29 6.67
C VAL A 116 -9.66 14.70 6.35
N THR A 117 -9.59 15.07 5.07
CA THR A 117 -9.06 16.37 4.61
C THR A 117 -9.87 17.54 5.17
N THR A 118 -11.20 17.45 5.18
CA THR A 118 -12.07 18.48 5.74
C THR A 118 -11.75 18.74 7.21
N HIS A 119 -11.53 17.69 7.99
CA HIS A 119 -11.29 17.85 9.42
C HIS A 119 -9.85 18.23 9.77
N VAL A 120 -8.84 17.74 9.04
CA VAL A 120 -7.45 18.13 9.29
C VAL A 120 -7.12 19.52 8.79
N LYS A 121 -7.80 20.03 7.75
CA LYS A 121 -7.56 21.40 7.23
C LYS A 121 -8.40 22.46 7.94
N ASP A 122 -9.43 22.07 8.69
CA ASP A 122 -10.28 23.01 9.43
C ASP A 122 -9.46 23.88 10.40
N THR A 123 -9.80 25.16 10.49
CA THR A 123 -9.09 26.13 11.34
C THR A 123 -9.23 25.81 12.83
N SER A 124 -10.25 25.06 13.24
CA SER A 124 -10.44 24.60 14.62
C SER A 124 -9.64 23.34 14.95
N ALA A 125 -8.92 22.76 13.98
CA ALA A 125 -8.15 21.54 14.18
C ALA A 125 -6.81 21.84 14.85
N THR A 126 -6.61 21.28 16.05
CA THR A 126 -5.36 21.43 16.80
C THR A 126 -4.19 20.76 16.08
N GLU A 127 -2.97 21.17 16.42
CA GLU A 127 -1.77 20.49 15.95
C GLU A 127 -1.71 19.04 16.43
N GLY A 128 -2.05 18.77 17.70
CA GLY A 128 -2.10 17.43 18.25
C GLY A 128 -3.06 16.51 17.50
N PHE A 129 -4.22 17.03 17.06
CA PHE A 129 -5.13 16.29 16.20
C PHE A 129 -4.53 15.98 14.83
N ARG A 130 -3.93 16.98 14.16
CA ARG A 130 -3.34 16.80 12.83
C ARG A 130 -2.21 15.77 12.86
N THR A 131 -1.30 15.88 13.82
CA THR A 131 -0.20 14.93 14.04
C THR A 131 -0.73 13.54 14.43
N GLY A 132 -1.71 13.47 15.32
CA GLY A 132 -2.36 12.22 15.71
C GLY A 132 -3.03 11.51 14.53
N MET A 133 -3.81 12.25 13.73
CA MET A 133 -4.44 11.73 12.52
C MET A 133 -3.40 11.24 11.50
N ALA A 134 -2.30 11.97 11.33
CA ALA A 134 -1.22 11.57 10.43
C ALA A 134 -0.63 10.21 10.85
N GLY A 135 -0.37 10.04 12.15
CA GLY A 135 0.11 8.78 12.70
C GLY A 135 -0.89 7.64 12.51
N ILE A 136 -2.17 7.87 12.81
CA ILE A 136 -3.21 6.84 12.68
C ILE A 136 -3.37 6.38 11.23
N VAL A 137 -3.47 7.32 10.29
CA VAL A 137 -3.65 6.99 8.87
C VAL A 137 -2.39 6.31 8.33
N ALA A 138 -1.18 6.71 8.76
CA ALA A 138 0.05 6.06 8.35
C ALA A 138 0.15 4.61 8.86
N ASP A 139 -0.14 4.38 10.14
CA ASP A 139 -0.18 3.03 10.73
C ASP A 139 -1.24 2.16 10.07
N GLY A 140 -2.44 2.72 9.87
CA GLY A 140 -3.54 2.05 9.18
C GLY A 140 -3.13 1.63 7.77
N PHE A 141 -2.46 2.52 7.02
CA PHE A 141 -1.99 2.25 5.67
C PHE A 141 -0.95 1.14 5.69
N ILE A 142 0.10 1.23 6.51
CA ILE A 142 1.16 0.22 6.58
C ILE A 142 0.59 -1.16 6.90
N LYS A 143 -0.32 -1.24 7.89
CA LYS A 143 -0.98 -2.50 8.28
C LYS A 143 -1.86 -3.05 7.17
N SER A 144 -2.76 -2.23 6.63
CA SER A 144 -3.74 -2.66 5.62
C SER A 144 -3.06 -3.01 4.29
N TYR A 145 -2.05 -2.25 3.89
CA TYR A 145 -1.32 -2.47 2.65
C TYR A 145 -0.55 -3.79 2.65
N LYS A 146 0.09 -4.15 3.78
CA LYS A 146 0.78 -5.44 3.95
C LYS A 146 -0.18 -6.63 3.98
N ALA A 147 -1.39 -6.43 4.52
CA ALA A 147 -2.44 -7.45 4.58
C ALA A 147 -3.27 -7.56 3.29
N ALA A 148 -3.17 -6.57 2.39
CA ALA A 148 -3.96 -6.52 1.18
C ALA A 148 -3.53 -7.63 0.19
N PRO A 149 -4.48 -8.17 -0.59
CA PRO A 149 -4.18 -9.14 -1.64
C PRO A 149 -3.14 -8.61 -2.65
N VAL A 150 -2.41 -9.51 -3.31
CA VAL A 150 -1.42 -9.15 -4.33
C VAL A 150 -2.10 -8.48 -5.54
N ASP A 151 -3.33 -8.88 -5.85
CA ASP A 151 -4.20 -8.34 -6.90
C ASP A 151 -5.06 -7.17 -6.42
N ARG A 152 -4.68 -6.52 -5.30
CA ARG A 152 -5.36 -5.31 -4.80
C ARG A 152 -5.50 -4.26 -5.90
N ARG A 153 -6.62 -3.55 -5.86
CA ARG A 153 -6.93 -2.45 -6.78
C ARG A 153 -5.90 -1.32 -6.61
N PRO A 154 -5.12 -0.98 -7.64
CA PRO A 154 -4.13 0.10 -7.60
C PRO A 154 -4.65 1.42 -7.02
N LEU A 155 -5.87 1.78 -7.43
CA LEU A 155 -6.50 3.03 -7.08
C LEU A 155 -6.75 3.17 -5.57
N ALA A 156 -6.92 2.06 -4.85
CA ALA A 156 -7.12 2.08 -3.40
C ALA A 156 -5.87 2.63 -2.68
N ALA A 157 -4.68 2.13 -3.03
CA ALA A 157 -3.43 2.63 -2.47
C ALA A 157 -3.21 4.11 -2.78
N VAL A 158 -3.57 4.56 -3.99
CA VAL A 158 -3.45 5.96 -4.41
C VAL A 158 -4.32 6.89 -3.55
N TYR A 159 -5.59 6.56 -3.29
CA TYR A 159 -6.45 7.39 -2.43
C TYR A 159 -5.94 7.50 -0.99
N LEU A 160 -5.43 6.41 -0.43
CA LEU A 160 -4.88 6.41 0.92
C LEU A 160 -3.59 7.26 0.99
N LEU A 161 -2.70 7.13 0.01
CA LEU A 161 -1.48 7.95 -0.07
C LEU A 161 -1.78 9.42 -0.35
N LEU A 162 -2.81 9.72 -1.14
CA LEU A 162 -3.30 11.08 -1.34
C LEU A 162 -3.86 11.66 -0.04
N THR A 163 -4.58 10.86 0.75
CA THR A 163 -5.05 11.28 2.07
C THR A 163 -3.87 11.59 2.99
N LEU A 164 -2.85 10.73 3.04
CA LEU A 164 -1.62 10.98 3.80
C LEU A 164 -0.92 12.27 3.37
N GLN A 165 -0.78 12.50 2.05
CA GLN A 165 -0.22 13.74 1.50
C GLN A 165 -0.99 14.97 2.00
N GLN A 166 -2.33 14.94 1.94
CA GLN A 166 -3.17 16.05 2.40
C GLN A 166 -3.06 16.31 3.91
N ILE A 167 -2.87 15.26 4.71
CA ILE A 167 -2.61 15.41 6.15
C ILE A 167 -1.23 16.02 6.37
N VAL A 168 -0.19 15.59 5.64
CA VAL A 168 1.16 16.15 5.76
C VAL A 168 1.20 17.64 5.41
N GLU A 169 0.48 18.05 4.36
CA GLU A 169 0.35 19.47 4.00
C GLU A 169 -0.39 20.28 5.06
N ALA A 170 -1.33 19.66 5.77
CA ALA A 170 -2.11 20.30 6.82
C ALA A 170 -1.37 20.32 8.17
N ALA A 171 -0.59 19.30 8.48
CA ALA A 171 0.19 19.18 9.71
C ALA A 171 1.48 20.01 9.61
N GLN A 172 2.04 20.43 10.74
CA GLN A 172 3.37 21.04 10.71
C GLN A 172 4.41 19.94 10.41
N PRO A 173 5.18 20.05 9.31
CA PRO A 173 6.07 18.97 8.87
C PRO A 173 7.16 18.61 9.90
N ALA A 174 7.52 19.54 10.79
CA ALA A 174 8.53 19.32 11.84
C ALA A 174 8.10 18.29 12.90
N GLN A 175 6.81 18.01 13.03
CA GLN A 175 6.26 17.04 13.98
C GLN A 175 5.72 15.78 13.27
N ALA A 176 6.08 15.58 12.00
CA ALA A 176 5.64 14.44 11.22
C ALA A 176 6.03 13.12 11.92
N PRO A 177 5.04 12.27 12.27
CA PRO A 177 5.32 10.95 12.85
C PRO A 177 6.21 10.09 11.94
N GLN A 178 7.13 9.30 12.51
CA GLN A 178 8.06 8.44 11.75
C GLN A 178 7.33 7.48 10.80
N ASN A 179 6.19 6.95 11.23
CA ASN A 179 5.38 6.04 10.42
C ASN A 179 4.85 6.68 9.12
N LEU A 180 4.76 8.01 9.00
CA LEU A 180 4.50 8.67 7.70
C LEU A 180 5.63 8.39 6.71
N VAL A 181 6.87 8.53 7.16
CA VAL A 181 8.06 8.25 6.33
C VAL A 181 8.04 6.80 5.90
N ASP A 182 7.74 5.88 6.84
CA ASP A 182 7.66 4.46 6.55
C ASP A 182 6.52 4.14 5.55
N ALA A 183 5.37 4.81 5.66
CA ALA A 183 4.24 4.64 4.75
C ALA A 183 4.57 5.09 3.32
N PHE A 184 5.17 6.26 3.14
CA PHE A 184 5.57 6.71 1.80
C PHE A 184 6.75 5.92 1.23
N THR A 185 7.68 5.48 2.08
CA THR A 185 8.79 4.61 1.67
C THR A 185 8.26 3.26 1.18
N LEU A 186 7.28 2.69 1.87
CA LEU A 186 6.61 1.46 1.45
C LEU A 186 5.97 1.62 0.06
N ALA A 187 5.39 2.78 -0.23
CA ALA A 187 4.76 3.06 -1.51
C ALA A 187 5.74 3.14 -2.69
N LEU A 188 7.03 3.41 -2.46
CA LEU A 188 8.05 3.41 -3.52
C LEU A 188 8.25 2.02 -4.15
N ALA A 189 7.91 0.95 -3.43
CA ALA A 189 8.00 -0.43 -3.90
C ALA A 189 6.66 -0.95 -4.46
N ASP A 190 5.61 -0.12 -4.53
CA ASP A 190 4.31 -0.56 -5.03
C ASP A 190 4.38 -0.91 -6.53
N PRO A 191 3.70 -1.96 -7.02
CA PRO A 191 3.69 -2.30 -8.44
C PRO A 191 3.09 -1.20 -9.34
N THR A 192 2.36 -0.24 -8.79
CA THR A 192 1.62 0.77 -9.53
C THR A 192 2.35 2.11 -9.52
N ALA A 193 2.50 2.71 -10.71
CA ALA A 193 3.20 3.99 -10.84
C ALA A 193 2.53 5.13 -10.05
N GLY A 194 1.20 5.10 -9.91
CA GLY A 194 0.45 6.07 -9.13
C GLY A 194 0.86 6.07 -7.65
N ALA A 195 0.93 4.89 -7.02
CA ALA A 195 1.35 4.80 -5.63
C ALA A 195 2.82 5.22 -5.45
N ARG A 196 3.73 4.81 -6.35
CA ARG A 196 5.14 5.23 -6.31
C ARG A 196 5.30 6.74 -6.47
N THR A 197 4.54 7.36 -7.37
CA THR A 197 4.49 8.83 -7.54
C THR A 197 4.06 9.52 -6.26
N MET A 198 3.01 9.03 -5.59
CA MET A 198 2.53 9.58 -4.34
C MET A 198 3.52 9.36 -3.19
N GLY A 199 4.20 8.20 -3.15
CA GLY A 199 5.29 7.93 -2.21
C GLY A 199 6.43 8.94 -2.34
N ALA A 200 6.94 9.14 -3.56
CA ALA A 200 8.01 10.10 -3.82
C ALA A 200 7.60 11.55 -3.51
N THR A 201 6.35 11.91 -3.80
CA THR A 201 5.79 13.24 -3.50
C THR A 201 5.68 13.49 -1.99
N GLY A 202 5.19 12.52 -1.22
CA GLY A 202 5.12 12.59 0.23
C GLY A 202 6.48 12.71 0.89
N LEU A 203 7.44 11.90 0.46
CA LEU A 203 8.82 12.00 0.95
C LEU A 203 9.46 13.34 0.60
N SER A 204 9.17 13.90 -0.57
CA SER A 204 9.66 15.24 -0.97
C SER A 204 9.12 16.33 -0.07
N THR A 205 7.84 16.24 0.31
CA THR A 205 7.20 17.20 1.23
C THR A 205 7.83 17.16 2.63
N LEU A 206 8.36 16.00 3.03
CA LEU A 206 9.02 15.80 4.34
C LEU A 206 10.55 15.99 4.29
N ARG A 207 11.14 16.16 3.11
CA ARG A 207 12.59 16.06 2.88
C ARG A 207 13.42 16.98 3.76
N GLU A 208 13.02 18.24 3.88
CA GLU A 208 13.70 19.25 4.69
C GLU A 208 13.60 19.00 6.20
N LYS A 209 12.76 18.06 6.62
CA LYS A 209 12.50 17.72 8.03
C LYS A 209 13.12 16.40 8.44
N PHE A 210 13.70 15.65 7.51
CA PHE A 210 14.43 14.45 7.85
C PHE A 210 15.67 14.78 8.68
N THR A 211 15.80 14.07 9.79
CA THR A 211 17.08 13.96 10.49
C THR A 211 18.12 13.30 9.56
N GLN A 212 19.39 13.59 9.78
CA GLN A 212 20.47 12.99 9.00
C GLN A 212 20.41 11.43 8.99
N PRO A 213 20.11 10.74 10.12
CA PRO A 213 19.95 9.29 10.12
C PRO A 213 18.77 8.81 9.27
N GLN A 214 17.61 9.47 9.33
CA GLN A 214 16.44 9.12 8.51
C GLN A 214 16.76 9.24 7.01
N TRP A 215 17.41 10.35 6.61
CA TRP A 215 17.80 10.54 5.22
C TRP A 215 18.81 9.50 4.76
N THR A 216 19.82 9.21 5.59
CA THR A 216 20.85 8.20 5.29
C THR A 216 20.25 6.80 5.10
N ALA A 217 19.21 6.45 5.87
CA ALA A 217 18.49 5.18 5.73
C ALA A 217 17.60 5.13 4.47
N LEU A 218 17.00 6.26 4.10
CA LEU A 218 16.07 6.36 2.96
C LEU A 218 16.80 6.42 1.60
N LEU A 219 17.94 7.11 1.55
CA LEU A 219 18.71 7.32 0.32
C LEU A 219 18.96 6.04 -0.51
N PRO A 220 19.46 4.92 0.05
CA PRO A 220 19.68 3.70 -0.73
C PRO A 220 18.37 3.07 -1.25
N VAL A 221 17.23 3.31 -0.60
CA VAL A 221 15.93 2.83 -1.08
C VAL A 221 15.52 3.59 -2.34
N ILE A 222 15.63 4.91 -2.33
CA ILE A 222 15.28 5.76 -3.49
C ILE A 222 16.26 5.50 -4.66
N GLN A 223 17.56 5.41 -4.36
CA GLN A 223 18.60 5.12 -5.36
C GLN A 223 18.45 3.76 -6.02
N ARG A 224 17.85 2.78 -5.32
CA ARG A 224 17.50 1.49 -5.90
C ARG A 224 16.22 1.55 -6.72
N ALA A 225 15.21 2.29 -6.26
CA ALA A 225 13.92 2.37 -6.94
C ALA A 225 13.98 3.17 -8.25
N ALA A 226 14.74 4.26 -8.29
CA ALA A 226 14.73 5.19 -9.43
C ALA A 226 15.25 4.60 -10.75
N PRO A 227 16.37 3.87 -10.81
CA PRO A 227 16.87 3.31 -12.08
C PRO A 227 15.94 2.29 -12.72
N ASP A 228 15.16 1.59 -11.88
CA ASP A 228 14.23 0.54 -12.29
C ASP A 228 12.80 1.08 -12.56
N GLU A 229 12.56 2.38 -12.42
CA GLU A 229 11.24 2.99 -12.57
C GLU A 229 10.89 3.20 -14.05
N PRO A 230 9.90 2.47 -14.60
CA PRO A 230 9.50 2.61 -16.00
C PRO A 230 8.59 3.82 -16.26
N ASN A 231 7.99 4.42 -15.23
CA ASN A 231 7.07 5.55 -15.40
C ASN A 231 7.79 6.89 -15.25
N GLU A 232 7.80 7.70 -16.30
CA GLU A 232 8.50 8.99 -16.34
C GLU A 232 8.08 9.97 -15.23
N VAL A 233 6.80 9.97 -14.85
CA VAL A 233 6.28 10.87 -13.79
C VAL A 233 6.80 10.43 -12.42
N ALA A 234 6.71 9.14 -12.11
CA ALA A 234 7.26 8.60 -10.87
C ALA A 234 8.78 8.80 -10.81
N LEU A 235 9.48 8.58 -11.94
CA LEU A 235 10.92 8.78 -12.08
C LEU A 235 11.34 10.24 -11.82
N ASP A 236 10.67 11.21 -12.44
CA ASP A 236 10.91 12.65 -12.19
C ASP A 236 10.74 12.99 -10.70
N ARG A 237 9.70 12.46 -10.04
CA ARG A 237 9.50 12.68 -8.60
C ARG A 237 10.62 12.08 -7.75
N MET A 238 11.08 10.87 -8.06
CA MET A 238 12.19 10.24 -7.35
C MET A 238 13.51 11.01 -7.55
N TYR A 239 13.79 11.49 -8.76
CA TYR A 239 14.98 12.30 -9.02
C TYR A 239 14.92 13.66 -8.32
N ARG A 240 13.76 14.34 -8.33
CA ARG A 240 13.60 15.58 -7.56
C ARG A 240 13.88 15.36 -6.08
N LEU A 241 13.40 14.26 -5.51
CA LEU A 241 13.69 13.91 -4.12
C LEU A 241 15.19 13.73 -3.85
N LEU A 242 15.95 13.19 -4.82
CA LEU A 242 17.40 13.00 -4.72
C LEU A 242 18.22 14.29 -4.92
N MET A 243 17.65 15.31 -5.56
CA MET A 243 18.33 16.58 -5.87
C MET A 243 18.16 17.65 -4.79
N VAL A 244 17.28 17.43 -3.81
CA VAL A 244 17.03 18.30 -2.64
C VAL A 244 17.91 17.87 -1.47
#